data_AF-E5VLE3-F1
#
_entry.id   AF-E5VLE3-F1
#
_cell.length_a   1.000
_cell.length_b   1.000
_cell.length_c   1.000
_cell.angle_alpha   90.00
_cell.angle_beta   90.00
_cell.angle_gamma   90.00
#
_symmetry.space_group_name_H-M   'P 1'
#
loop_
_entity.id
_entity.type
_entity.pdbx_description
1 polymer ?
#
loop_
_entity_poly.entity_id
_entity_poly.type
_entity_poly.pdbx_seq_one_letter_code
_entity_poly.pdbx_strand_id
1 'polypeptide(L)'
;MELRFVVPNMEKTFGNLEFAGENTTEQQRINGRMAVITRSYNLYSDVQRADDVVVTLPAKAGEKHFSPEQKVKLINPRITTDGYKIGERGFVNYILLADDMLPAENK
;
A
#
# COMPACT_ATOMS: atom_id res chain seq x y z
N MET A 1 13.55 -16.43 -4.12
CA MET A 1 14.40 -15.57 -3.25
C MET A 1 13.48 -15.05 -2.16
N GLU A 2 13.78 -15.28 -0.87
CA GLU A 2 13.02 -14.65 0.22
C GLU A 2 13.42 -13.17 0.28
N LEU A 3 12.61 -12.30 -0.33
CA LEU A 3 12.86 -10.86 -0.29
C LEU A 3 12.57 -10.35 1.12
N ARG A 4 13.61 -9.88 1.80
CA ARG A 4 13.50 -9.19 3.10
C ARG A 4 12.74 -7.89 2.87
N PHE A 5 11.75 -7.62 3.71
CA PHE A 5 11.06 -6.33 3.71
C PHE A 5 11.82 -5.30 4.54
N VAL A 6 11.59 -4.03 4.24
CA VAL A 6 12.04 -2.89 5.03
C VAL A 6 10.86 -2.34 5.80
N VAL A 7 11.05 -2.04 7.09
CA VAL A 7 10.08 -1.25 7.87
C VAL A 7 10.45 0.23 7.66
N PRO A 8 9.62 1.03 6.97
CA PRO A 8 9.93 2.44 6.72
C PRO A 8 9.79 3.28 8.00
N ASN A 9 10.56 4.37 8.07
CA ASN A 9 10.27 5.43 9.02
C ASN A 9 9.13 6.28 8.44
N MET A 10 7.90 6.09 8.93
CA MET A 10 6.72 6.71 8.31
C MET A 10 6.79 8.24 8.24
N GLU A 11 7.27 8.89 9.30
CA GLU A 11 7.40 10.35 9.34
C GLU A 11 8.39 10.88 8.30
N LYS A 12 9.53 10.21 8.13
CA LYS A 12 10.57 10.65 7.19
C LYS A 12 10.31 10.23 5.74
N THR A 13 9.73 9.04 5.54
CA THR A 13 9.52 8.46 4.21
C THR A 13 8.25 8.99 3.56
N PHE A 14 7.18 9.15 4.34
CA PHE A 14 5.85 9.50 3.82
C PHE A 14 5.22 10.70 4.51
N GLY A 15 5.68 11.08 5.71
CA GLY A 15 5.05 12.09 6.55
C GLY A 15 3.58 11.79 6.83
N ASN A 16 2.70 12.74 6.53
CA ASN A 16 1.25 12.54 6.65
C ASN A 16 0.69 11.84 5.41
N LEU A 17 -0.19 10.87 5.65
CA LEU A 17 -0.90 10.14 4.61
C LEU A 17 -2.37 10.51 4.60
N GLU A 18 -2.89 10.81 3.42
CA GLU A 18 -4.29 11.15 3.18
C GLU A 18 -4.88 10.22 2.12
N PHE A 19 -6.14 9.83 2.30
CA PHE A 19 -6.83 8.92 1.39
C PHE A 19 -7.13 9.58 0.05
N ALA A 20 -6.59 9.03 -1.04
CA ALA A 20 -6.80 9.54 -2.40
C ALA A 20 -7.78 8.70 -3.23
N GLY A 21 -8.15 7.50 -2.77
CA GLY A 21 -9.18 6.67 -3.39
C GLY A 21 -8.86 5.18 -3.40
N GLU A 22 -9.84 4.40 -3.83
CA GLU A 22 -9.67 2.98 -4.11
C GLU A 22 -8.81 2.76 -5.36
N ASN A 23 -8.05 1.67 -5.36
CA ASN A 23 -7.29 1.21 -6.51
C ASN A 23 -7.71 -0.23 -6.83
N THR A 24 -6.76 -1.12 -7.08
CA THR A 24 -7.02 -2.45 -7.60
C THR A 24 -7.43 -3.42 -6.48
N THR A 25 -8.42 -4.26 -6.77
CA THR A 25 -8.79 -5.42 -5.95
C THR A 25 -8.34 -6.70 -6.65
N GLU A 26 -7.44 -7.45 -6.02
CA GLU A 26 -7.00 -8.74 -6.56
C GLU A 26 -7.88 -9.87 -6.04
N GLN A 27 -8.31 -10.72 -6.97
CA GLN A 27 -9.11 -11.89 -6.67
C GLN A 27 -8.42 -13.15 -7.18
N GLN A 28 -8.52 -14.22 -6.42
CA GLN A 28 -7.99 -15.52 -6.79
C GLN A 28 -9.03 -16.61 -6.55
N ARG A 29 -9.00 -17.64 -7.39
CA ARG A 29 -9.83 -18.83 -7.17
C ARG A 29 -9.17 -19.73 -6.13
N ILE A 30 -9.80 -19.87 -4.97
CA ILE A 30 -9.37 -20.74 -3.88
C ILE A 30 -10.46 -21.80 -3.68
N ASN A 31 -10.09 -23.07 -3.78
CA ASN A 31 -11.01 -24.21 -3.60
C ASN A 31 -12.29 -24.08 -4.47
N GLY A 32 -12.13 -23.64 -5.72
CA GLY A 32 -13.23 -23.49 -6.68
C GLY A 32 -14.06 -22.20 -6.54
N ARG A 33 -13.89 -21.42 -5.47
CA ARG A 33 -14.59 -20.15 -5.24
C ARG A 33 -13.67 -18.96 -5.51
N MET A 34 -14.20 -17.91 -6.13
CA MET A 34 -13.50 -16.62 -6.23
C MET A 34 -13.48 -15.95 -4.87
N ALA A 35 -12.29 -15.53 -4.42
CA ALA A 35 -12.10 -14.81 -3.17
C ALA A 35 -11.18 -13.61 -3.40
N VAL A 36 -11.48 -12.49 -2.72
CA VAL A 36 -10.57 -11.33 -2.68
C VAL A 36 -9.36 -11.69 -1.82
N ILE A 37 -8.16 -11.37 -2.30
CA ILE A 37 -6.90 -11.65 -1.60
C ILE A 37 -6.27 -10.37 -1.08
N THR A 38 -6.27 -9.32 -1.90
CA THR A 38 -5.74 -8.00 -1.55
C THR A 38 -6.62 -6.89 -2.09
N ARG A 39 -6.53 -5.72 -1.45
CA ARG A 39 -7.09 -4.47 -1.94
C ARG A 39 -6.01 -3.40 -1.86
N SER A 40 -5.92 -2.56 -2.87
CA SER A 40 -4.98 -1.45 -2.89
C SER A 40 -5.70 -0.11 -2.89
N TYR A 41 -5.04 0.90 -2.33
CA TYR A 41 -5.57 2.25 -2.15
C TYR A 41 -4.49 3.27 -2.48
N ASN A 42 -4.89 4.35 -3.14
CA ASN A 42 -4.03 5.48 -3.43
C ASN A 42 -3.99 6.42 -2.21
N LEU A 43 -2.81 6.93 -1.90
CA LEU A 43 -2.58 7.85 -0.80
C LEU A 43 -1.82 9.08 -1.29
N TYR A 44 -2.17 10.25 -0.77
CA TYR A 44 -1.31 11.42 -0.86
C TYR A 44 -0.31 11.41 0.29
N SER A 45 0.93 11.77 -0.02
CA SER A 45 2.02 11.95 0.94
C SER A 45 2.53 13.38 0.85
N ASP A 46 2.75 14.03 2.00
CA ASP A 46 3.33 15.37 2.06
C ASP A 46 4.86 15.39 1.79
N VAL A 47 5.53 14.24 1.91
CA VAL A 47 6.95 14.05 1.54
C VAL A 47 7.07 13.63 0.07
N GLN A 48 6.32 12.62 -0.36
CA GLN A 48 6.39 12.05 -1.73
C GLN A 48 5.31 12.66 -2.64
N ARG A 49 5.31 13.99 -2.79
CA ARG A 49 4.21 14.72 -3.45
C ARG A 49 4.05 14.44 -4.94
N ALA A 50 5.11 13.99 -5.61
CA ALA A 50 5.15 13.77 -7.04
C ALA A 50 5.03 12.29 -7.42
N ASP A 51 4.94 11.39 -6.43
CA ASP A 51 4.91 9.95 -6.63
C ASP A 51 3.53 9.38 -6.30
N ASP A 52 3.13 8.34 -7.02
CA ASP A 52 1.91 7.59 -6.73
C ASP A 52 2.16 6.63 -5.56
N VAL A 53 1.74 7.02 -4.35
CA VAL A 53 1.84 6.14 -3.18
C VAL A 53 0.63 5.21 -3.14
N VAL A 54 0.86 3.93 -3.43
CA VAL A 54 -0.16 2.88 -3.38
C VAL A 54 0.14 1.93 -2.23
N VAL A 55 -0.80 1.78 -1.30
CA VAL A 55 -0.72 0.76 -0.25
C VAL A 55 -1.58 -0.45 -0.62
N THR A 56 -1.03 -1.64 -0.43
CA THR A 56 -1.78 -2.90 -0.57
C THR A 56 -2.06 -3.53 0.79
N LEU A 57 -3.34 -3.82 1.06
CA LEU A 57 -3.84 -4.44 2.27
C LEU A 57 -4.33 -5.87 1.99
N PRO A 58 -4.17 -6.81 2.93
CA PRO A 58 -4.75 -8.14 2.81
C PRO A 58 -6.28 -8.09 2.96
N ALA A 59 -7.00 -9.02 2.35
CA ALA A 59 -8.46 -9.06 2.37
C ALA A 59 -9.07 -9.09 3.78
N LYS A 60 -8.34 -9.62 4.77
CA LYS A 60 -8.72 -9.63 6.20
C LYS A 60 -8.89 -8.23 6.82
N ALA A 61 -8.28 -7.19 6.24
CA ALA A 61 -8.43 -5.80 6.68
C ALA A 61 -9.83 -5.23 6.36
N GLY A 62 -10.62 -5.95 5.58
CA GLY A 62 -11.93 -5.48 5.10
C GLY A 62 -11.80 -4.40 4.03
N GLU A 63 -12.95 -3.88 3.62
CA GLU A 63 -13.03 -2.69 2.75
C GLU A 63 -12.83 -1.43 3.59
N LYS A 64 -12.20 -0.43 2.98
CA LYS A 64 -11.91 0.86 3.61
C LYS A 64 -12.73 1.94 2.95
N HIS A 65 -13.59 2.56 3.75
CA HIS A 65 -14.41 3.69 3.32
C HIS A 65 -13.97 4.92 4.11
N PHE A 66 -13.20 5.78 3.45
CA PHE A 66 -12.73 7.05 3.99
C PHE A 66 -13.25 8.17 3.10
N SER A 67 -13.43 9.35 3.69
CA SER A 67 -13.67 10.56 2.90
C SER A 67 -12.42 10.91 2.08
N PRO A 68 -12.56 11.56 0.91
CA PRO A 68 -11.42 12.11 0.20
C PRO A 68 -10.57 12.99 1.12
N GLU A 69 -9.24 12.84 1.01
CA GLU A 69 -8.23 13.57 1.80
C GLU A 69 -8.31 13.33 3.32
N GLN A 70 -9.10 12.35 3.78
CA GLN A 70 -9.11 11.97 5.17
C GLN A 70 -7.73 11.43 5.56
N LYS A 71 -7.16 11.97 6.63
CA LYS A 71 -5.89 11.49 7.18
C LYS A 71 -6.01 10.07 7.69
N VAL A 72 -5.02 9.24 7.34
CA VAL A 72 -4.98 7.81 7.66
C VAL A 72 -3.62 7.41 8.21
N LYS A 73 -3.58 6.29 8.92
CA LYS A 73 -2.36 5.63 9.39
C LYS A 73 -2.36 4.16 8.96
N LEU A 74 -1.18 3.70 8.52
CA LEU A 74 -0.94 2.31 8.17
C LEU A 74 -0.51 1.51 9.39
N ILE A 75 -1.02 0.28 9.52
CA ILE A 75 -0.67 -0.65 10.58
C ILE A 75 0.38 -1.63 10.05
N ASN A 76 1.52 -1.72 10.74
CA ASN A 76 2.67 -2.53 10.35
C ASN A 76 3.10 -2.36 8.87
N PRO A 77 3.39 -1.12 8.44
CA PRO A 77 3.80 -0.86 7.07
C PRO A 77 5.14 -1.52 6.77
N ARG A 78 5.25 -2.07 5.57
CA ARG A 78 6.47 -2.72 5.08
C ARG A 78 6.63 -2.42 3.59
N ILE A 79 7.84 -2.12 3.18
CA ILE A 79 8.21 -1.93 1.78
C ILE A 79 8.96 -3.17 1.33
N THR A 80 8.49 -3.77 0.24
CA THR A 80 9.24 -4.77 -0.52
C THR A 80 9.51 -4.24 -1.92
N THR A 81 10.28 -4.99 -2.69
CA THR A 81 10.62 -4.61 -4.07
C THR A 81 10.43 -5.78 -5.01
N ASP A 82 10.04 -5.48 -6.24
CA ASP A 82 10.13 -6.41 -7.35
C ASP A 82 11.06 -5.82 -8.42
N GLY A 83 12.13 -6.55 -8.73
CA GLY A 83 13.18 -6.11 -9.64
C GLY A 83 13.08 -6.82 -10.97
N TYR A 84 13.06 -6.08 -12.07
CA TYR A 84 12.98 -6.64 -13.42
C TYR A 84 13.94 -5.94 -14.39
N LYS A 85 14.27 -6.62 -15.50
CA LYS A 85 15.21 -6.14 -16.53
C LYS A 85 14.47 -5.95 -17.86
N ILE A 86 14.69 -4.83 -18.53
CA ILE A 86 14.30 -4.61 -19.93
C ILE A 86 15.55 -4.22 -20.72
N GLY A 87 15.91 -5.02 -21.74
CA GLY A 87 17.18 -4.82 -22.45
C GLY A 87 18.33 -4.82 -21.45
N GLU A 88 19.28 -3.89 -21.51
CA GLU A 88 20.36 -3.77 -20.52
C GLU A 88 20.04 -2.89 -19.29
N ARG A 89 18.78 -2.46 -19.11
CA ARG A 89 18.38 -1.61 -17.98
C ARG A 89 17.64 -2.40 -16.91
N GLY A 90 18.01 -2.15 -15.65
CA GLY A 90 17.31 -2.67 -14.47
C GLY A 90 16.26 -1.67 -13.97
N PHE A 91 15.12 -2.19 -13.55
CA PHE A 91 14.00 -1.45 -12.97
C PHE A 91 13.62 -2.09 -11.64
N VAL A 92 13.11 -1.28 -10.72
CA VAL A 92 12.66 -1.73 -9.42
C VAL A 92 11.31 -1.09 -9.13
N ASN A 93 10.32 -1.92 -8.86
CA ASN A 93 9.03 -1.49 -8.32
C ASN A 93 9.09 -1.55 -6.80
N TYR A 94 8.78 -0.45 -6.14
CA TYR A 94 8.59 -0.43 -4.69
C TYR A 94 7.13 -0.75 -4.37
N ILE A 95 6.92 -1.71 -3.47
CA ILE A 95 5.58 -2.18 -3.10
C ILE A 95 5.38 -1.90 -1.62
N LEU A 96 4.46 -0.98 -1.29
CA LEU A 96 4.06 -0.69 0.07
C LEU A 96 2.91 -1.61 0.49
N LEU A 97 3.14 -2.37 1.55
CA LEU A 97 2.17 -3.27 2.15
C LEU A 97 1.88 -2.81 3.57
N ALA A 98 0.66 -3.04 4.05
CA ALA A 98 0.31 -2.87 5.45
C ALA A 98 -0.69 -3.95 5.87
N ASP A 99 -0.81 -4.19 7.16
CA ASP A 99 -1.79 -5.14 7.71
C ASP A 99 -3.19 -4.54 7.75
N ASP A 100 -3.27 -3.22 7.98
CA ASP A 100 -4.52 -2.47 8.03
C ASP A 100 -4.29 -0.96 7.78
N MET A 101 -5.38 -0.22 7.58
CA MET A 101 -5.43 1.24 7.46
C MET A 101 -6.59 1.80 8.28
N LEU A 102 -6.28 2.76 9.16
CA LEU A 102 -7.22 3.36 10.11
C LEU A 102 -7.21 4.90 9.99
N PRO A 103 -8.27 5.60 10.44
CA PRO A 103 -8.24 7.06 10.58
C PRO A 103 -7.05 7.50 11.43
N ALA A 104 -6.35 8.54 10.99
CA ALA A 104 -5.40 9.22 11.86
C ALA A 104 -6.21 10.08 12.83
N GLU A 105 -6.47 9.57 14.05
CA GLU A 105 -7.09 10.40 15.09
C GLU A 105 -6.26 11.66 15.32
N ASN A 106 -6.91 12.82 15.30
CA ASN A 106 -6.38 14.05 15.86
C ASN A 106 -6.46 13.91 17.39
N LYS A 107 -5.33 13.65 18.04
CA LYS A 107 -5.22 13.88 19.49
C LYS A 107 -5.15 15.37 19.77
#